data_AF-A0A8S3ZYK4-F1
#
_entry.id   AF-A0A8S3ZYK4-F1
#
_cell.length_a   1.000
_cell.length_b   1.000
_cell.length_c   1.000
_cell.angle_alpha   90.00
_cell.angle_beta   90.00
_cell.angle_gamma   90.00
#
_symmetry.space_group_name_H-M   'P 1'
#
loop_
_entity.id
_entity.type
_entity.pdbx_description
1 polymer ?
#
loop_
_entity_poly.entity_id
_entity_poly.type
_entity_poly.pdbx_seq_one_letter_code
_entity_poly.pdbx_strand_id
1 'polypeptide(L)' 'QKVDTMLPFIFAICTVLSVVHGYSVEIVSFSAGIPQSKTIAKGEIVKFTQVISNHGNGYDNTTGVFHCHH' A
#
# COMPACT_ATOMS: atom_id res chain seq x y z
N GLN A 1 -7.83 64.33 5.20
CA GLN A 1 -8.34 63.36 4.23
C GLN A 1 -7.13 62.73 3.52
N LYS A 2 -6.77 61.51 3.89
CA LYS A 2 -5.58 60.80 3.41
C LYS A 2 -6.06 59.43 2.91
N VAL A 3 -6.01 59.35 1.58
CA VAL A 3 -6.14 58.22 0.63
C VAL A 3 -6.32 56.83 1.24
N ASP A 4 -7.37 56.16 0.74
CA ASP A 4 -7.74 54.77 0.93
C ASP A 4 -6.57 53.79 0.81
N THR A 5 -6.23 53.13 1.92
CA THR A 5 -5.38 51.94 1.91
C THR A 5 -6.29 50.72 1.97
N MET A 6 -6.81 50.33 0.80
CA MET A 6 -7.44 49.04 0.63
C MET A 6 -6.45 47.92 0.95
N LEU A 7 -6.78 47.14 1.97
CA LEU A 7 -6.72 45.68 1.99
C LEU A 7 -5.64 44.99 1.12
N PRO A 8 -4.58 44.47 1.76
CA PRO A 8 -4.00 43.21 1.32
C PRO A 8 -3.96 42.20 2.47
N PHE A 9 -5.00 42.14 3.31
CA PHE A 9 -5.15 41.07 4.30
C PHE A 9 -5.90 39.83 3.77
N ILE A 10 -6.40 39.88 2.52
CA ILE A 10 -7.05 38.72 1.88
C ILE A 10 -6.04 37.71 1.32
N PHE A 11 -4.75 38.04 1.22
CA PHE A 11 -3.71 37.11 0.76
C PHE A 11 -2.93 36.42 1.90
N ALA A 12 -3.35 36.61 3.15
CA ALA A 12 -2.80 35.87 4.28
C ALA A 12 -3.46 34.49 4.38
N ILE A 13 -2.80 33.52 3.74
CA ILE A 13 -2.73 32.13 4.19
C ILE A 13 -3.89 31.24 3.71
N CYS A 14 -4.10 31.22 2.39
CA CYS A 14 -4.64 30.04 1.70
C CYS A 14 -3.58 28.92 1.57
N THR A 15 -2.49 28.95 2.35
CA THR A 15 -1.27 28.14 2.12
C THR A 15 -0.80 27.27 3.29
N VAL A 16 -1.55 27.11 4.39
CA VAL A 16 -1.26 26.05 5.39
C VAL A 16 -2.51 25.28 5.81
N LEU A 17 -3.24 24.79 4.83
CA LEU A 17 -3.92 23.51 4.98
C LEU A 17 -3.93 22.77 3.65
N SER A 18 -2.75 22.60 3.05
CA SER A 18 -2.54 21.38 2.28
C SER A 18 -2.69 20.27 3.30
N VAL A 19 -3.91 19.73 3.45
CA VAL A 19 -4.10 18.39 3.98
C VAL A 19 -3.28 17.53 3.05
N VAL A 20 -2.04 17.25 3.44
CA VAL A 20 -1.29 16.12 2.92
C VAL A 20 -2.14 14.94 3.32
N HIS A 21 -3.07 14.56 2.44
CA HIS A 21 -3.57 13.21 2.41
C HIS A 21 -2.31 12.39 2.21
N GLY A 22 -1.77 11.84 3.30
CA GLY A 22 -0.62 10.96 3.26
C GLY A 22 -0.97 9.88 2.26
N TYR A 23 -0.36 9.94 1.08
CA TYR A 23 -0.46 8.88 0.10
C TYR A 23 0.27 7.70 0.72
N SER A 24 -0.48 6.86 1.43
CA SER A 24 0.03 5.60 1.95
C SER A 24 0.14 4.69 0.75
N VAL A 25 1.35 4.59 0.19
CA VAL A 25 1.65 3.51 -0.75
C VAL A 25 1.56 2.23 0.08
N GLU A 26 0.49 1.45 -0.14
CA GLU A 26 0.43 0.12 0.43
C GLU A 26 1.44 -0.75 -0.32
N ILE A 27 2.60 -0.97 0.31
CA ILE A 27 3.64 -1.82 -0.26
C ILE A 27 3.19 -3.26 -0.08
N VAL A 28 3.02 -3.97 -1.19
CA VAL A 28 2.73 -5.41 -1.17
C VAL A 28 3.97 -6.18 -1.60
N SER A 29 4.46 -7.05 -0.73
CA SER A 29 5.60 -7.92 -1.01
C SER A 29 5.54 -9.20 -0.20
N PHE A 30 5.97 -10.32 -0.77
CA PHE A 30 5.99 -11.59 -0.05
C PHE A 30 7.20 -12.44 -0.45
N SER A 31 7.60 -13.32 0.45
CA SER A 31 8.55 -14.40 0.22
C SER A 31 8.04 -15.64 0.95
N ALA A 32 7.99 -16.77 0.25
CA ALA A 32 7.47 -18.02 0.80
C ALA A 32 8.19 -19.23 0.18
N GLY A 33 8.23 -20.33 0.92
CA GLY A 33 8.88 -21.57 0.54
C GLY A 33 7.99 -22.80 0.76
N ILE A 34 8.50 -23.94 0.30
CA ILE A 34 7.94 -25.26 0.61
C ILE A 34 8.93 -25.92 1.57
N PRO A 35 8.52 -26.24 2.81
CA PRO A 35 9.46 -26.67 3.85
C PRO A 35 10.02 -28.09 3.62
N GLN A 36 9.39 -28.87 2.74
CA GLN A 36 9.72 -30.27 2.48
C GLN A 36 9.42 -30.59 1.01
N SER A 37 10.17 -31.53 0.43
CA SER A 37 9.88 -32.02 -0.93
C SER A 37 8.46 -32.58 -1.02
N LYS A 38 7.71 -32.13 -2.04
CA LYS A 38 6.34 -32.56 -2.29
C LYS A 38 6.15 -32.84 -3.77
N THR A 39 5.51 -33.96 -4.08
CA THR A 39 5.03 -34.23 -5.44
C THR A 39 3.77 -33.40 -5.70
N ILE A 40 3.77 -32.65 -6.80
CA ILE A 40 2.65 -31.81 -7.22
C ILE A 40 2.11 -32.38 -8.52
N ALA A 41 0.82 -32.69 -8.55
CA ALA A 41 0.22 -33.23 -9.76
C ALA A 41 0.09 -32.14 -10.84
N LYS A 42 0.12 -32.57 -12.10
CA LYS A 42 -0.08 -31.65 -13.23
C LYS A 42 -1.45 -30.97 -13.09
N GLY A 43 -1.45 -29.64 -13.11
CA GLY A 43 -2.66 -28.83 -12.99
C GLY A 43 -3.01 -28.41 -11.56
N GLU A 44 -2.27 -28.87 -10.55
CA GLU A 44 -2.42 -28.38 -9.18
C GLU A 44 -1.70 -27.05 -8.95
N ILE A 45 -2.22 -26.24 -8.02
CA ILE A 45 -1.57 -25.02 -7.55
C ILE A 45 -0.40 -25.39 -6.65
N VAL A 46 0.77 -24.80 -6.93
CA VAL A 46 1.94 -24.88 -6.05
C VAL A 46 1.72 -23.96 -4.84
N LYS A 47 1.46 -24.56 -3.68
CA LYS A 47 1.27 -23.82 -2.42
C LYS A 47 2.59 -23.70 -1.66
N PHE A 48 3.08 -22.48 -1.49
CA PHE A 48 4.24 -22.16 -0.66
C PHE A 48 3.77 -21.92 0.79
N THR A 49 3.68 -23.00 1.56
CA THR A 49 3.04 -22.96 2.89
C THR A 49 3.90 -22.28 3.95
N GLN A 50 5.22 -22.23 3.78
CA GLN A 50 6.14 -21.57 4.70
C GLN A 50 6.32 -20.11 4.31
N VAL A 51 5.59 -19.21 4.96
CA VAL A 51 5.74 -17.76 4.76
C VAL A 51 6.99 -17.25 5.48
N ILE A 52 7.86 -16.55 4.75
CA ILE A 52 9.03 -15.84 5.29
C ILE A 52 8.68 -14.37 5.52
N SER A 53 8.00 -13.75 4.57
CA SER A 53 7.44 -12.40 4.67
C SER A 53 6.14 -12.29 3.86
N ASN A 54 5.20 -11.45 4.29
CA ASN A 54 3.94 -11.18 3.58
C ASN A 54 3.43 -9.76 3.92
N HIS A 55 4.19 -8.75 3.52
CA HIS A 55 3.81 -7.35 3.73
C HIS A 55 2.62 -6.98 2.83
N GLY A 56 1.63 -6.29 3.39
CA GLY A 56 0.36 -6.02 2.71
C GLY A 56 -0.57 -7.24 2.58
N ASN A 57 -0.21 -8.39 3.19
CA ASN A 57 -1.02 -9.62 3.24
C ASN A 57 -1.56 -10.13 1.89
N GLY A 58 -0.90 -9.79 0.78
CA GLY A 58 -1.36 -10.17 -0.56
C GLY A 58 -1.24 -11.66 -0.87
N TYR A 59 -0.34 -12.40 -0.21
CA TYR A 59 -0.21 -13.85 -0.43
C TYR A 59 -1.02 -14.66 0.58
N ASP A 60 -1.84 -15.59 0.11
CA ASP A 60 -2.55 -16.58 0.93
C ASP A 60 -1.85 -17.94 0.84
N ASN A 61 -1.22 -18.36 1.93
CA ASN A 61 -0.47 -19.62 2.01
C ASN A 61 -1.37 -20.88 2.13
N THR A 62 -2.67 -20.71 2.36
CA THR A 62 -3.66 -21.80 2.39
C THR A 62 -4.15 -22.16 0.98
N THR A 63 -4.26 -21.17 0.09
CA THR A 63 -4.69 -21.34 -1.31
C THR A 63 -3.52 -21.38 -2.28
N GLY A 64 -2.39 -20.72 -1.95
CA GLY A 64 -1.24 -20.54 -2.81
C GLY A 64 -1.38 -19.36 -3.78
N VAL A 65 -2.36 -18.49 -3.57
CA VAL A 65 -2.74 -17.42 -4.50
C VAL A 65 -2.29 -16.07 -3.97
N PHE A 66 -1.80 -15.22 -4.88
CA PHE A 66 -1.57 -13.81 -4.61
C PHE A 66 -2.82 -13.01 -5.00
N HIS A 67 -3.36 -12.25 -4.06
CA HIS A 67 -4.48 -11.33 -4.21
C HIS A 67 -3.95 -9.89 -4.26
N CYS A 68 -4.29 -9.18 -5.33
CA CYS A 68 -4.06 -7.75 -5.41
C CYS A 68 -5.10 -7.05 -4.53
N HIS A 69 -4.64 -6.37 -3.47
CA HIS A 69 -5.46 -5.46 -2.67
C HIS A 69 -5.26 -4.02 -3.20
N HIS A 70 -6.36 -3.26 -3.30
CA HIS A 70 -6.44 -1.92 -3.91
C HIS A 70 -6.10 -0.81 -2.91
#